data_AF-A0A4W6F0I4-F1
#
_entry.id   AF-A0A4W6F0I4-F1
#
_cell.length_a   1.000
_cell.length_b   1.000
_cell.length_c   1.000
_cell.angle_alpha   90.00
_cell.angle_beta   90.00
_cell.angle_gamma   90.00
#
_symmetry.space_group_name_H-M   'P 1'
#
loop_
_entity.id
_entity.type
_entity.pdbx_description
1 polymer ?
#
loop_
_entity_poly.entity_id
_entity_poly.type
_entity_poly.pdbx_seq_one_letter_code
_entity_poly.pdbx_strand_id
1 'polypeptide(L)'
;MTPSSILFIILQLCSLQLMAVSMPTCQMQANVVKETHQALRDLGGSFPAHCLQYNVNISFPYSAFPATTAGHPHCRRASAVVYESLKGMQQIFEDELPAEEGGVNWDNTKLSTFMILQDRLLEQGSCLSTVSPNVLMSYFSNVTAVVQQENSAVCGWKALMRDVLEVLEIAQLKHETCFTRRR
;
A
#
# COMPACT_ATOMS: atom_id res chain seq x y z
N MET A 1 -20.33 49.08 -1.81
CA MET A 1 -19.88 47.93 -0.99
C MET A 1 -19.34 48.47 0.31
N THR A 2 -19.87 48.02 1.46
CA THR A 2 -19.45 48.56 2.77
C THR A 2 -18.08 47.98 3.17
N PRO A 3 -17.24 48.73 3.91
CA PRO A 3 -15.91 48.28 4.33
C PRO A 3 -15.95 46.95 5.13
N SER A 4 -17.08 46.67 5.80
CA SER A 4 -17.34 45.41 6.50
C SER A 4 -17.37 44.20 5.54
N SER A 5 -18.04 44.31 4.38
CA SER A 5 -18.14 43.18 3.44
C SER A 5 -16.79 42.83 2.81
N ILE A 6 -15.92 43.81 2.59
CA ILE A 6 -14.57 43.60 2.06
C ILE A 6 -13.70 42.87 3.10
N LEU A 7 -13.81 43.24 4.37
CA LEU A 7 -13.10 42.59 5.47
C LEU A 7 -13.51 41.11 5.62
N PHE A 8 -14.81 40.80 5.50
CA PHE A 8 -15.31 39.42 5.53
C PHE A 8 -14.78 38.57 4.39
N ILE A 9 -14.73 39.12 3.16
CA ILE A 9 -14.20 38.40 1.99
C ILE A 9 -12.71 38.11 2.17
N ILE A 10 -11.93 39.09 2.65
CA ILE A 10 -10.49 38.91 2.93
C ILE A 10 -10.27 37.84 4.00
N LEU A 11 -11.05 37.86 5.09
CA LEU A 11 -10.95 36.84 6.14
C LEU A 11 -11.24 35.44 5.59
N GLN A 12 -12.29 35.28 4.79
CA GLN A 12 -12.62 33.99 4.18
C GLN A 12 -11.51 33.51 3.23
N LEU A 13 -10.96 34.38 2.40
CA LEU A 13 -9.83 34.06 1.53
C LEU A 13 -8.58 33.66 2.32
N CYS A 14 -8.26 34.35 3.41
CA CYS A 14 -7.16 33.98 4.30
C CYS A 14 -7.38 32.61 4.96
N SER A 15 -8.60 32.33 5.43
CA SER A 15 -8.95 31.02 6.00
C SER A 15 -8.83 29.89 4.97
N LEU A 16 -9.27 30.12 3.73
CA LEU A 16 -9.13 29.18 2.62
C LEU A 16 -7.65 28.93 2.24
N GLN A 17 -6.83 29.98 2.23
CA GLN A 17 -5.39 29.85 1.96
C GLN A 17 -4.66 29.09 3.08
N LEU A 18 -4.98 29.37 4.35
CA LEU A 18 -4.45 28.64 5.50
C LEU A 18 -4.82 27.16 5.44
N MET A 19 -6.06 26.82 5.05
CA MET A 19 -6.52 25.44 4.86
C MET A 19 -5.84 24.74 3.67
N ALA A 20 -5.52 25.48 2.60
CA ALA A 20 -4.85 24.92 1.42
C ALA A 20 -3.36 24.65 1.67
N VAL A 21 -2.70 25.51 2.45
CA VAL A 21 -1.28 25.36 2.82
C VAL A 21 -1.07 24.32 3.93
N SER A 22 -2.09 24.09 4.77
CA SER A 22 -2.04 23.09 5.84
C SER A 22 -2.43 21.68 5.40
N MET A 23 -2.88 21.48 4.16
CA MET A 23 -3.09 20.14 3.60
C MET A 23 -1.75 19.40 3.56
N PRO A 24 -1.57 18.31 4.32
CA PRO A 24 -0.33 17.56 4.26
C PRO A 24 -0.14 17.06 2.82
N THR A 25 1.01 17.36 2.24
CA THR A 25 1.40 16.79 0.94
C THR A 25 1.54 15.29 1.13
N CYS A 26 0.54 14.56 0.66
CA CYS A 26 0.49 13.11 0.79
C CYS A 26 1.53 12.45 -0.11
N GLN A 27 2.74 12.30 0.40
CA GLN A 27 3.92 11.99 -0.40
C GLN A 27 4.73 10.88 0.25
N MET A 28 4.73 9.73 -0.42
CA MET A 28 5.57 8.60 -0.07
C MET A 28 6.94 8.75 -0.73
N GLN A 29 7.99 8.44 0.02
CA GLN A 29 9.37 8.57 -0.44
C GLN A 29 9.74 7.41 -1.36
N ALA A 30 10.26 7.72 -2.55
CA ALA A 30 10.61 6.74 -3.56
C ALA A 30 11.66 5.71 -3.08
N ASN A 31 12.64 6.16 -2.28
CA ASN A 31 13.65 5.26 -1.73
C ASN A 31 13.05 4.27 -0.72
N VAL A 32 12.07 4.70 0.08
CA VAL A 32 11.41 3.82 1.05
C VAL A 32 10.55 2.78 0.33
N VAL A 33 9.85 3.15 -0.75
CA VAL A 33 9.13 2.19 -1.60
C VAL A 33 10.09 1.13 -2.16
N LYS A 34 11.25 1.57 -2.67
CA LYS A 34 12.29 0.67 -3.19
C LYS A 34 12.87 -0.26 -2.11
N GLU A 35 13.20 0.29 -0.95
CA GLU A 35 13.72 -0.47 0.20
C GLU A 35 12.68 -1.49 0.68
N THR A 36 11.41 -1.10 0.77
CA THR A 36 10.29 -1.98 1.16
C THR A 36 10.14 -3.13 0.18
N HIS A 37 10.19 -2.85 -1.12
CA HIS A 37 10.15 -3.88 -2.17
C HIS A 37 11.32 -4.86 -2.04
N GLN A 38 12.54 -4.37 -1.80
CA GLN A 38 13.70 -5.23 -1.61
C GLN A 38 13.55 -6.11 -0.36
N ALA A 39 13.14 -5.53 0.76
CA ALA A 39 12.90 -6.27 2.00
C ALA A 39 11.83 -7.36 1.81
N LEU A 40 10.74 -7.05 1.12
CA LEU A 40 9.68 -8.02 0.83
C LEU A 40 10.15 -9.14 -0.10
N ARG A 41 10.98 -8.83 -1.11
CA ARG A 41 11.59 -9.84 -1.98
C ARG A 41 12.46 -10.81 -1.18
N ASP A 42 13.29 -10.27 -0.29
CA ASP A 42 14.23 -11.05 0.52
C ASP A 42 13.52 -11.91 1.58
N LEU A 43 12.36 -11.46 2.05
CA LEU A 43 11.46 -12.19 2.95
C LEU A 43 10.66 -13.27 2.21
N GLY A 44 10.12 -12.94 1.04
CA GLY A 44 9.23 -13.81 0.27
C GLY A 44 9.91 -14.98 -0.42
N GLY A 45 11.17 -14.81 -0.83
CA GLY A 45 11.93 -15.87 -1.51
C GLY A 45 11.25 -16.39 -2.77
N SER A 46 11.49 -17.65 -3.12
CA SER A 46 10.89 -18.27 -4.31
C SER A 46 9.42 -18.66 -4.10
N PHE A 47 8.60 -18.50 -5.14
CA PHE A 47 7.20 -18.94 -5.14
C PHE A 47 7.11 -20.46 -5.37
N PRO A 48 6.50 -21.24 -4.46
CA PRO A 48 6.42 -22.70 -4.62
C PRO A 48 5.51 -23.12 -5.78
N ALA A 49 5.95 -24.07 -6.60
CA ALA A 49 5.17 -24.53 -7.76
C ALA A 49 3.81 -25.14 -7.37
N HIS A 50 3.73 -25.84 -6.24
CA HIS A 50 2.47 -26.41 -5.74
C HIS A 50 1.43 -25.35 -5.34
N CYS A 51 1.85 -24.09 -5.16
CA CYS A 51 0.95 -22.98 -4.83
C CYS A 51 0.29 -22.36 -6.07
N LEU A 52 0.73 -22.70 -7.29
CA LEU A 52 0.19 -22.11 -8.53
C LEU A 52 -1.31 -22.38 -8.71
N GLN A 53 -1.82 -23.49 -8.17
CA GLN A 53 -3.25 -23.83 -8.23
C GLN A 53 -4.15 -22.85 -7.46
N TYR A 54 -3.61 -22.08 -6.50
CA TYR A 54 -4.37 -21.09 -5.73
C TYR A 54 -4.48 -19.75 -6.45
N ASN A 55 -3.70 -19.52 -7.52
CA ASN A 55 -3.72 -18.26 -8.29
C ASN A 55 -5.07 -18.00 -8.96
N VAL A 56 -5.87 -19.04 -9.22
CA VAL A 56 -7.18 -18.89 -9.86
C VAL A 56 -8.18 -18.19 -8.91
N ASN A 57 -8.00 -18.39 -7.59
CA ASN A 57 -8.87 -17.84 -6.56
C ASN A 57 -8.32 -16.54 -5.94
N ILE A 58 -7.00 -16.34 -6.01
CA ILE A 58 -6.30 -15.18 -5.46
C ILE A 58 -5.59 -14.47 -6.61
N SER A 59 -6.26 -13.46 -7.16
CA SER A 59 -5.71 -12.59 -8.20
C SER A 59 -5.82 -11.14 -7.75
N PHE A 60 -4.68 -10.46 -7.68
CA PHE A 60 -4.65 -9.04 -7.38
C PHE A 60 -5.34 -8.24 -8.50
N PRO A 61 -6.28 -7.34 -8.18
CA PRO A 61 -7.01 -6.57 -9.19
C PRO A 61 -6.14 -5.41 -9.68
N TYR A 62 -5.18 -5.69 -10.58
CA TYR A 62 -4.27 -4.68 -11.15
C TYR A 62 -4.99 -3.53 -11.88
N SER A 63 -6.26 -3.70 -12.24
CA SER A 63 -7.14 -2.61 -12.70
C SER A 63 -7.33 -1.48 -11.68
N ALA A 64 -6.96 -1.70 -10.40
CA ALA A 64 -6.94 -0.65 -9.38
C ALA A 64 -5.88 0.42 -9.66
N PHE A 65 -4.79 0.06 -10.35
CA PHE A 65 -3.79 1.04 -10.77
C PHE A 65 -4.37 1.97 -11.84
N PRO A 66 -4.05 3.27 -11.77
CA PRO A 66 -4.40 4.20 -12.83
C PRO A 66 -3.61 3.88 -14.10
N ALA A 67 -4.17 4.23 -15.26
CA ALA A 67 -3.38 4.29 -16.50
C ALA A 67 -2.14 5.17 -16.31
N THR A 68 -1.05 4.83 -17.00
CA THR A 68 0.29 5.43 -16.88
C THR A 68 0.40 6.89 -17.35
N THR A 69 -0.71 7.55 -17.66
CA THR A 69 -0.72 8.96 -18.05
C THR A 69 -0.34 9.85 -16.87
N ALA A 70 0.77 10.59 -17.01
CA ALA A 70 1.32 11.45 -15.97
C ALA A 70 0.35 12.60 -15.62
N GLY A 71 -0.21 12.58 -14.41
CA GLY A 71 -1.04 13.65 -13.87
C GLY A 71 -1.29 13.48 -12.37
N HIS A 72 -1.53 14.58 -11.65
CA HIS A 72 -1.72 14.56 -10.19
C HIS A 72 -2.81 13.58 -9.69
N PRO A 73 -4.00 13.47 -10.32
CA PRO A 73 -5.01 12.51 -9.89
C PRO A 73 -4.56 11.04 -10.03
N HIS A 74 -3.70 10.75 -11.03
CA HIS A 74 -3.14 9.42 -11.22
C HIS A 74 -2.14 9.09 -10.10
N CYS A 75 -1.31 10.05 -9.69
CA CYS A 75 -0.38 9.81 -8.60
C CYS A 75 -1.06 9.54 -7.26
N ARG A 76 -2.14 10.28 -6.93
CA ARG A 76 -2.90 10.00 -5.70
C ARG A 76 -3.47 8.58 -5.71
N ARG A 77 -3.98 8.10 -6.85
CA ARG A 77 -4.52 6.74 -6.97
C ARG A 77 -3.43 5.67 -6.92
N ALA A 78 -2.29 5.87 -7.59
CA ALA A 78 -1.16 4.93 -7.55
C ALA A 78 -0.63 4.78 -6.12
N SER A 79 -0.42 5.89 -5.40
CA SER A 79 0.00 5.85 -4.00
C SER A 79 -1.07 5.21 -3.11
N ALA A 80 -2.36 5.42 -3.39
CA ALA A 80 -3.44 4.79 -2.62
C ALA A 80 -3.44 3.27 -2.79
N VAL A 81 -3.19 2.76 -4.01
CA VAL A 81 -3.04 1.31 -4.23
C VAL A 81 -1.87 0.75 -3.44
N VAL A 82 -0.72 1.44 -3.41
CA VAL A 82 0.42 1.02 -2.58
C VAL A 82 0.06 1.01 -1.09
N TYR A 83 -0.52 2.10 -0.60
CA TYR A 83 -0.92 2.26 0.79
C TYR A 83 -1.91 1.17 1.24
N GLU A 84 -3.00 0.98 0.50
CA GLU A 84 -4.01 -0.03 0.83
C GLU A 84 -3.45 -1.46 0.68
N SER A 85 -2.51 -1.68 -0.25
CA SER A 85 -1.88 -2.99 -0.40
C SER A 85 -1.03 -3.36 0.82
N LEU A 86 -0.22 -2.41 1.28
CA LEU A 86 0.60 -2.54 2.48
C LEU A 86 -0.26 -2.65 3.73
N LYS A 87 -1.34 -1.87 3.81
CA LYS A 87 -2.26 -1.89 4.96
C LYS A 87 -3.02 -3.21 5.07
N GLY A 88 -3.58 -3.71 3.96
CA GLY A 88 -4.26 -5.01 3.96
C GLY A 88 -3.31 -6.15 4.32
N MET A 89 -2.05 -6.10 3.85
CA MET A 89 -1.02 -7.04 4.28
C MET A 89 -0.71 -6.95 5.79
N GLN A 90 -0.61 -5.73 6.36
CA GLN A 90 -0.42 -5.54 7.80
C GLN A 90 -1.58 -6.12 8.60
N GLN A 91 -2.83 -5.91 8.17
CA GLN A 91 -4.00 -6.45 8.85
C GLN A 91 -3.99 -7.98 8.87
N ILE A 92 -3.66 -8.62 7.74
CA ILE A 92 -3.53 -10.08 7.69
C ILE A 92 -2.38 -10.55 8.60
N PHE A 93 -1.27 -9.81 8.68
CA PHE A 93 -0.25 -10.11 9.69
C PHE A 93 -0.82 -9.99 11.11
N GLU A 94 -1.47 -8.91 11.48
CA GLU A 94 -2.01 -8.74 12.85
C GLU A 94 -3.02 -9.83 13.24
N ASP A 95 -3.88 -10.23 12.29
CA ASP A 95 -4.93 -11.22 12.51
C ASP A 95 -4.40 -12.67 12.47
N GLU A 96 -3.40 -12.95 11.61
CA GLU A 96 -2.96 -14.31 11.27
C GLU A 96 -1.46 -14.57 11.54
N LEU A 97 -0.74 -13.63 12.17
CA LEU A 97 0.68 -13.79 12.51
C LEU A 97 0.85 -15.11 13.27
N PRO A 98 1.68 -16.03 12.77
CA PRO A 98 1.63 -17.39 13.24
C PRO A 98 2.21 -17.45 14.64
N ALA A 99 1.37 -17.83 15.60
CA ALA A 99 1.82 -18.53 16.78
C ALA A 99 2.40 -19.89 16.35
N GLU A 100 3.58 -19.91 15.69
CA GLU A 100 4.31 -21.09 15.22
C GLU A 100 3.55 -22.09 14.28
N GLU A 101 2.22 -22.00 14.14
CA GLU A 101 1.34 -22.99 13.48
C GLU A 101 0.92 -22.62 12.05
N GLY A 102 1.15 -21.38 11.58
CA GLY A 102 0.78 -20.94 10.22
C GLY A 102 1.71 -21.42 9.09
N GLY A 103 2.62 -22.37 9.38
CA GLY A 103 3.41 -23.10 8.39
C GLY A 103 4.52 -22.33 7.65
N VAL A 104 4.66 -21.02 7.86
CA VAL A 104 5.75 -20.21 7.28
C VAL A 104 6.80 -19.92 8.35
N ASN A 105 8.01 -20.48 8.17
CA ASN A 105 9.16 -20.13 8.98
C ASN A 105 9.70 -18.76 8.53
N TRP A 106 9.34 -17.71 9.26
CA TRP A 106 9.77 -16.35 8.98
C TRP A 106 11.19 -16.11 9.51
N ASP A 107 12.06 -15.53 8.68
CA ASP A 107 13.27 -14.91 9.18
C ASP A 107 12.88 -13.64 9.94
N ASN A 108 12.89 -13.71 11.28
CA ASN A 108 12.47 -12.62 12.16
C ASN A 108 13.20 -11.30 11.89
N THR A 109 14.47 -11.35 11.44
CA THR A 109 15.25 -10.14 11.15
C THR A 109 14.74 -9.50 9.86
N LYS A 110 14.48 -10.30 8.83
CA LYS A 110 13.91 -9.81 7.56
C LYS A 110 12.48 -9.33 7.73
N LEU A 111 11.67 -10.07 8.48
CA LEU A 111 10.28 -9.70 8.78
C LEU A 111 10.24 -8.36 9.51
N SER A 112 11.05 -8.20 10.56
CA SER A 112 11.15 -6.93 11.30
C SER A 112 11.60 -5.78 10.40
N THR A 113 12.61 -6.01 9.55
CA THR A 113 13.08 -4.99 8.59
C THR A 113 11.96 -4.57 7.64
N PHE A 114 11.19 -5.52 7.11
CA PHE A 114 10.05 -5.24 6.25
C PHE A 114 8.96 -4.45 6.98
N MET A 115 8.55 -4.88 8.18
CA MET A 115 7.49 -4.22 8.95
C MET A 115 7.85 -2.77 9.30
N ILE A 116 9.10 -2.48 9.67
CA ILE A 116 9.56 -1.10 9.91
C ILE A 116 9.40 -0.21 8.66
N LEU A 117 9.75 -0.75 7.49
CA LEU A 117 9.63 -0.02 6.23
C LEU A 117 8.16 0.14 5.80
N GLN A 118 7.34 -0.89 6.02
CA GLN A 118 5.89 -0.87 5.82
C GLN A 118 5.25 0.22 6.68
N ASP A 119 5.50 0.24 7.99
CA ASP A 119 4.97 1.24 8.92
C ASP A 119 5.33 2.66 8.49
N ARG A 120 6.60 2.87 8.10
CA ARG A 120 7.05 4.18 7.59
C ARG A 120 6.30 4.62 6.34
N LEU A 121 5.95 3.69 5.44
CA LEU A 121 5.12 4.01 4.26
C LEU A 121 3.67 4.27 4.62
N LEU A 122 3.11 3.55 5.59
CA LEU A 122 1.76 3.76 6.09
C LEU A 122 1.62 5.11 6.80
N GLU A 123 2.62 5.53 7.57
CA GLU A 123 2.68 6.88 8.15
C GLU A 123 2.69 7.96 7.06
N GLN A 124 3.57 7.82 6.06
CA GLN A 124 3.67 8.76 4.92
C GLN A 124 2.39 8.81 4.07
N GLY A 125 1.69 7.68 3.95
CA GLY A 125 0.48 7.51 3.15
C GLY A 125 -0.83 7.68 3.91
N SER A 126 -0.81 7.99 5.21
CA SER A 126 -2.00 8.03 6.09
C SER A 126 -3.16 8.89 5.56
N CYS A 127 -2.85 9.96 4.84
CA CYS A 127 -3.79 10.84 4.13
C CYS A 127 -4.51 10.20 2.92
N LEU A 128 -4.12 9.00 2.51
CA LEU A 128 -4.73 8.22 1.42
C LEU A 128 -5.83 7.27 1.91
N SER A 129 -5.99 7.09 3.23
CA SER A 129 -6.99 6.21 3.86
C SER A 129 -8.45 6.46 3.44
N THR A 130 -8.74 7.62 2.85
CA THR A 130 -10.07 7.98 2.32
C THR A 130 -10.30 7.51 0.88
N VAL A 131 -9.27 6.96 0.22
CA VAL A 131 -9.29 6.50 -1.18
C VAL A 131 -9.18 4.98 -1.18
N SER A 132 -10.08 4.28 -0.48
CA SER A 132 -10.08 2.82 -0.54
C SER A 132 -10.64 2.38 -1.90
N PRO A 133 -9.87 1.69 -2.75
CA PRO A 133 -10.45 1.00 -3.89
C PRO A 133 -11.22 -0.18 -3.31
N ASN A 134 -12.55 -0.09 -3.25
CA ASN A 134 -13.43 -1.20 -2.81
C ASN A 134 -13.07 -2.56 -3.45
N VAL A 135 -12.41 -2.54 -4.61
CA VAL A 135 -11.93 -3.71 -5.34
C VAL A 135 -10.83 -4.50 -4.59
N LEU A 136 -10.01 -3.86 -3.73
CA LEU A 136 -8.95 -4.54 -2.98
C LEU A 136 -9.48 -5.33 -1.77
N MET A 137 -10.62 -4.91 -1.20
CA MET A 137 -11.22 -5.58 -0.04
C MET A 137 -11.57 -7.05 -0.34
N SER A 138 -12.15 -7.31 -1.52
CA SER A 138 -12.45 -8.68 -1.95
C SER A 138 -11.19 -9.52 -2.15
N TYR A 139 -10.11 -8.92 -2.65
CA TYR A 139 -8.83 -9.60 -2.80
C TYR A 139 -8.28 -10.02 -1.43
N PHE A 140 -8.23 -9.11 -0.46
CA PHE A 140 -7.73 -9.42 0.88
C PHE A 140 -8.59 -10.47 1.58
N SER A 141 -9.92 -10.40 1.44
CA SER A 141 -10.81 -11.44 1.97
C SER A 141 -10.50 -12.83 1.38
N ASN A 142 -10.22 -12.92 0.07
CA ASN A 142 -9.85 -14.18 -0.56
C ASN A 142 -8.48 -14.69 -0.09
N VAL A 143 -7.49 -13.79 0.08
CA VAL A 143 -6.18 -14.14 0.63
C VAL A 143 -6.34 -14.70 2.04
N THR A 144 -7.04 -13.98 2.93
CA THR A 144 -7.28 -14.40 4.32
C THR A 144 -7.93 -15.78 4.36
N ALA A 145 -8.94 -16.03 3.52
CA ALA A 145 -9.59 -17.34 3.45
C ALA A 145 -8.63 -18.48 3.08
N VAL A 146 -7.59 -18.23 2.27
CA VAL A 146 -6.58 -19.24 1.92
C VAL A 146 -5.48 -19.35 2.98
N VAL A 147 -5.16 -18.24 3.65
CA VAL A 147 -4.25 -18.22 4.81
C VAL A 147 -4.81 -19.04 5.97
N GLN A 148 -6.11 -18.93 6.24
CA GLN A 148 -6.82 -19.66 7.30
C GLN A 148 -7.10 -21.13 6.98
N GLN A 149 -7.03 -21.52 5.71
CA GLN A 149 -7.27 -22.91 5.30
C GLN A 149 -6.09 -23.82 5.66
N GLU A 150 -6.41 -24.96 6.27
CA GLU A 150 -5.45 -25.99 6.61
C GLU A 150 -4.72 -26.50 5.35
N ASN A 151 -3.40 -26.66 5.42
CA ASN A 151 -2.51 -27.05 4.31
C ASN A 151 -2.34 -26.04 3.16
N SER A 152 -3.06 -24.92 3.12
CA SER A 152 -2.88 -23.87 2.10
C SER A 152 -2.32 -22.56 2.64
N ALA A 153 -2.15 -22.41 3.96
CA ALA A 153 -1.67 -21.20 4.61
C ALA A 153 -0.39 -20.64 3.95
N VAL A 154 0.61 -21.50 3.73
CA VAL A 154 1.87 -21.13 3.06
C VAL A 154 1.62 -20.54 1.68
N CYS A 155 0.69 -21.11 0.91
CA CYS A 155 0.36 -20.60 -0.42
C CYS A 155 -0.37 -19.26 -0.37
N GLY A 156 -1.25 -19.05 0.60
CA GLY A 156 -1.89 -17.75 0.84
C GLY A 156 -0.86 -16.66 1.13
N TRP A 157 0.08 -16.92 2.05
CA TRP A 157 1.19 -16.01 2.35
C TRP A 157 2.09 -15.74 1.15
N LYS A 158 2.45 -16.78 0.39
CA LYS A 158 3.28 -16.63 -0.82
C LYS A 158 2.57 -15.83 -1.91
N ALA A 159 1.26 -16.00 -2.07
CA ALA A 159 0.47 -15.21 -3.00
C ALA A 159 0.41 -13.73 -2.58
N LEU A 160 0.13 -13.46 -1.29
CA LEU A 160 0.11 -12.11 -0.74
C LEU A 160 1.44 -11.38 -0.96
N MET A 161 2.55 -12.02 -0.58
CA MET A 161 3.88 -11.44 -0.76
C MET A 161 4.22 -11.17 -2.22
N ARG A 162 3.90 -12.10 -3.13
CA ARG A 162 4.12 -11.92 -4.57
C ARG A 162 3.35 -10.71 -5.10
N ASP A 163 2.07 -10.61 -4.77
CA ASP A 163 1.19 -9.59 -5.33
C ASP A 163 1.53 -8.20 -4.76
N VAL A 164 1.83 -8.08 -3.47
CA VAL A 164 2.31 -6.83 -2.87
C VAL A 164 3.69 -6.45 -3.40
N LEU A 165 4.56 -7.43 -3.66
CA LEU A 165 5.86 -7.17 -4.30
C LEU A 165 5.67 -6.58 -5.71
N GLU A 166 4.77 -7.14 -6.51
CA GLU A 166 4.46 -6.64 -7.86
C GLU A 166 3.82 -5.25 -7.82
N VAL A 167 2.94 -4.96 -6.85
CA VAL A 167 2.42 -3.61 -6.59
C VAL A 167 3.55 -2.60 -6.39
N LEU A 168 4.52 -2.93 -5.53
CA LEU A 168 5.66 -2.05 -5.27
C LEU A 168 6.59 -1.92 -6.49
N GLU A 169 6.71 -2.96 -7.30
CA GLU A 169 7.46 -2.92 -8.56
C GLU A 169 6.77 -2.02 -9.60
N ILE A 170 5.45 -2.15 -9.78
CA ILE A 170 4.65 -1.27 -10.65
C ILE A 170 4.78 0.19 -10.21
N ALA A 171 4.68 0.45 -8.90
CA ALA A 171 4.86 1.79 -8.35
C ALA A 171 6.22 2.39 -8.73
N GLN A 172 7.28 1.59 -8.66
CA GLN A 172 8.64 2.04 -9.02
C GLN A 172 8.84 2.20 -10.53
N LEU A 173 8.36 1.28 -11.35
CA LEU A 173 8.66 1.27 -12.80
C LEU A 173 7.71 2.15 -13.61
N LYS A 174 6.43 2.21 -13.23
CA LYS A 174 5.37 2.88 -14.00
C LYS A 174 4.91 4.20 -13.39
N HIS A 175 5.19 4.41 -12.10
CA HIS A 175 4.72 5.57 -11.35
C HIS A 175 5.82 6.25 -10.53
N GLU A 176 7.10 6.13 -10.91
CA GLU A 176 8.21 6.72 -10.13
C GLU A 176 8.03 8.20 -9.82
N THR A 177 7.46 8.97 -10.77
CA THR A 177 7.25 10.42 -10.64
C THR A 177 6.19 10.78 -9.61
N CYS A 178 5.41 9.80 -9.13
CA CYS A 178 4.40 10.00 -8.10
C CYS A 178 4.97 9.94 -6.67
N PHE A 179 6.22 9.51 -6.53
CA PHE A 179 6.92 9.39 -5.25
C PHE A 179 8.00 10.46 -5.14
N THR A 180 8.23 10.96 -3.92
CA THR A 180 9.22 12.02 -3.72
C THR A 180 10.63 11.44 -3.72
N ARG A 181 11.53 12.10 -4.44
CA ARG A 181 12.96 11.92 -4.24
C ARG A 181 13.37 12.82 -3.07
N ARG A 182 14.16 12.32 -2.12
CA ARG A 182 14.76 13.17 -1.07
C ARG A 182 15.45 14.36 -1.74
N ARG A 183 15.20 15.57 -1.22
CA ARG A 183 16.12 16.69 -1.38
C ARG A 183 17.26 16.54 -0.39
#